data_AF-A0A7J4EIF7-F1
#
_entry.id   AF-A0A7J4EIF7-F1
#
_cell.length_a   1.000
_cell.length_b   1.000
_cell.length_c   1.000
_cell.angle_alpha   90.00
_cell.angle_beta   90.00
_cell.angle_gamma   90.00
#
_symmetry.space_group_name_H-M   'P 1'
#
loop_
_entity.id
_entity.type
_entity.pdbx_description
1 polymer ?
#
loop_
_entity_poly.entity_id
_entity_poly.type
_entity_poly.pdbx_seq_one_letter_code
_entity_poly.pdbx_strand_id
1 'polypeptide(L)'
;MGLEKGYVHVYTGHGKGKTTAALGLGLRAAGAGLKVYMIQFMKGRRYSEIDAVEQLQNFTIIQFGRDEFVSKENPQQIDVDLAQQGLEHAREIIKKGEHDLVILDEINVAADYNLIPLEDLLRLLREKPEKVELVLTGRYASPELVKDADLVTEMLEIKHPYQEDVLARKGIDY
;
A
#
# COMPACT_ATOMS: atom_id res chain seq x y z
N MET A 1 -20.30 -11.65 4.47
CA MET A 1 -19.99 -11.18 5.83
C MET A 1 -19.08 -9.99 5.65
N GLY A 2 -19.31 -8.89 6.33
CA GLY A 2 -18.51 -7.67 6.18
C GLY A 2 -18.19 -7.06 7.53
N LEU A 3 -17.27 -6.10 7.56
CA LEU A 3 -16.87 -5.46 8.81
C LEU A 3 -18.00 -4.59 9.38
N GLU A 4 -18.10 -4.55 10.70
CA GLU A 4 -19.02 -3.62 11.39
C GLU A 4 -18.50 -2.19 11.34
N LYS A 5 -17.17 -2.04 11.44
CA LYS A 5 -16.41 -0.79 11.32
C LYS A 5 -15.01 -1.11 10.78
N GLY A 6 -14.52 -0.30 9.87
CA GLY A 6 -13.16 -0.34 9.34
C GLY A 6 -12.31 0.80 9.86
N TYR A 7 -11.04 0.54 10.09
CA TYR A 7 -10.07 1.48 10.62
C TYR A 7 -9.01 1.86 9.57
N VAL A 8 -8.12 2.77 9.93
CA VAL A 8 -6.97 3.20 9.11
C VAL A 8 -5.67 2.75 9.76
N HIS A 9 -4.91 1.93 9.03
CA HIS A 9 -3.60 1.42 9.43
C HIS A 9 -2.51 2.10 8.62
N VAL A 10 -1.41 2.49 9.28
CA VAL A 10 -0.19 2.98 8.63
C VAL A 10 0.98 2.07 9.02
N TYR A 11 1.58 1.42 8.04
CA TYR A 11 2.80 0.64 8.20
C TYR A 11 3.98 1.39 7.57
N THR A 12 4.79 2.01 8.43
CA THR A 12 5.90 2.90 8.04
C THR A 12 7.25 2.43 8.61
N GLY A 13 8.29 3.24 8.48
CA GLY A 13 9.63 2.97 8.98
C GLY A 13 10.58 2.39 7.92
N HIS A 14 11.88 2.44 8.22
CA HIS A 14 12.94 2.05 7.28
C HIS A 14 13.10 0.54 7.13
N GLY A 15 12.74 -0.24 8.15
CA GLY A 15 12.90 -1.69 8.20
C GLY A 15 12.03 -2.44 7.20
N LYS A 16 12.50 -3.63 6.82
CA LYS A 16 11.74 -4.59 6.01
C LYS A 16 10.50 -5.07 6.76
N GLY A 17 9.38 -5.17 6.05
CA GLY A 17 8.19 -5.87 6.54
C GLY A 17 6.85 -5.22 6.20
N LYS A 18 6.83 -3.96 5.76
CA LYS A 18 5.60 -3.15 5.64
C LYS A 18 4.59 -3.79 4.69
N THR A 19 5.02 -3.99 3.44
CA THR A 19 4.23 -4.68 2.41
C THR A 19 3.89 -6.11 2.83
N THR A 20 4.84 -6.87 3.40
CA THR A 20 4.56 -8.27 3.79
C THR A 20 3.57 -8.37 4.95
N ALA A 21 3.55 -7.41 5.88
CA ALA A 21 2.56 -7.33 6.94
C ALA A 21 1.18 -6.97 6.38
N ALA A 22 1.11 -6.04 5.41
CA ALA A 22 -0.12 -5.72 4.69
C ALA A 22 -0.66 -6.93 3.91
N LEU A 23 0.20 -7.64 3.18
CA LEU A 23 -0.15 -8.89 2.49
C LEU A 23 -0.62 -9.97 3.46
N GLY A 24 0.04 -10.13 4.61
CA GLY A 24 -0.37 -11.07 5.66
C GLY A 24 -1.75 -10.74 6.24
N LEU A 25 -2.05 -9.45 6.44
CA LEU A 25 -3.39 -9.00 6.82
C LEU A 25 -4.42 -9.28 5.71
N GLY A 26 -4.06 -9.00 4.45
CA GLY A 26 -4.88 -9.33 3.29
C GLY A 26 -5.20 -10.82 3.20
N LEU A 27 -4.21 -11.68 3.37
CA LEU A 27 -4.40 -13.13 3.40
C LEU A 27 -5.33 -13.56 4.55
N ARG A 28 -5.18 -12.97 5.75
CA ARG A 28 -6.07 -13.24 6.89
C ARG A 28 -7.52 -12.83 6.57
N ALA A 29 -7.72 -11.65 6.01
CA ALA A 29 -9.03 -11.14 5.63
C ALA A 29 -9.67 -12.03 4.56
N ALA A 30 -8.91 -12.37 3.51
CA ALA A 30 -9.36 -13.27 2.45
C ALA A 30 -9.75 -14.66 2.98
N GLY A 31 -8.94 -15.23 3.88
CA GLY A 31 -9.23 -16.51 4.55
C GLY A 31 -10.49 -16.47 5.43
N ALA A 32 -10.88 -15.30 5.94
CA ALA A 32 -12.13 -15.07 6.65
C ALA A 32 -13.33 -14.79 5.72
N GLY A 33 -13.14 -14.84 4.39
CA GLY A 33 -14.18 -14.59 3.40
C GLY A 33 -14.45 -13.11 3.10
N LEU A 34 -13.59 -12.20 3.57
CA LEU A 34 -13.66 -10.77 3.24
C LEU A 34 -13.07 -10.50 1.86
N LYS A 35 -13.53 -9.44 1.19
CA LYS A 35 -13.00 -9.02 -0.11
C LYS A 35 -11.85 -8.04 0.09
N VAL A 36 -10.70 -8.36 -0.50
CA VAL A 36 -9.46 -7.59 -0.34
C VAL A 36 -9.05 -7.01 -1.69
N TYR A 37 -8.65 -5.74 -1.67
CA TYR A 37 -8.14 -5.05 -2.85
C TYR A 37 -6.85 -4.32 -2.52
N MET A 38 -5.77 -4.62 -3.23
CA MET A 38 -4.48 -3.97 -3.02
C MET A 38 -4.07 -3.21 -4.29
N ILE A 39 -3.62 -1.98 -4.08
CA ILE A 39 -3.11 -1.09 -5.10
C ILE A 39 -1.65 -0.83 -4.78
N GLN A 40 -0.75 -1.21 -5.68
CA GLN A 40 0.68 -1.02 -5.54
C GLN A 40 1.12 0.23 -6.29
N PHE A 41 1.57 1.24 -5.57
CA PHE A 41 2.12 2.47 -6.13
C PHE A 41 3.61 2.29 -6.44
N MET A 42 4.10 2.97 -7.48
CA MET A 42 5.53 2.97 -7.87
C MET A 42 6.10 1.58 -8.20
N LYS A 43 5.24 0.59 -8.41
CA LYS A 43 5.59 -0.79 -8.78
C LYS A 43 4.96 -1.12 -10.12
N GLY A 44 5.78 -1.48 -11.11
CA GLY A 44 5.31 -2.00 -12.41
C GLY A 44 5.87 -3.37 -12.79
N ARG A 45 6.81 -3.89 -11.97
CA ARG A 45 7.33 -5.25 -12.13
C ARG A 45 6.35 -6.27 -11.56
N ARG A 46 6.25 -7.44 -12.19
CA ARG A 46 5.51 -8.57 -11.60
C ARG A 46 6.27 -9.15 -10.38
N TYR A 47 5.67 -9.08 -9.20
CA TYR A 47 6.19 -9.60 -7.93
C TYR A 47 5.53 -10.93 -7.55
N SER A 48 6.19 -11.72 -6.69
CA SER A 48 5.73 -13.07 -6.34
C SER A 48 4.39 -13.08 -5.58
N GLU A 49 4.04 -12.02 -4.86
CA GLU A 49 2.73 -11.91 -4.21
C GLU A 49 1.56 -11.89 -5.20
N ILE A 50 1.77 -11.39 -6.42
CA ILE A 50 0.73 -11.35 -7.45
C ILE A 50 0.38 -12.77 -7.88
N ASP A 51 1.40 -13.59 -8.16
CA ASP A 51 1.21 -15.00 -8.53
C ASP A 51 0.50 -15.79 -7.42
N ALA A 52 0.80 -15.49 -6.15
CA ALA A 52 0.15 -16.12 -5.01
C ALA A 52 -1.32 -15.67 -4.84
N VAL A 53 -1.60 -14.38 -5.01
CA VAL A 53 -2.94 -13.81 -4.82
C VAL A 53 -3.88 -14.15 -5.98
N GLU A 54 -3.39 -14.35 -7.21
CA GLU A 54 -4.20 -14.83 -8.33
C GLU A 54 -4.87 -16.20 -8.07
N GLN A 55 -4.40 -16.96 -7.08
CA GLN A 55 -5.05 -18.21 -6.65
C GLN A 55 -6.21 -18.00 -5.66
N LEU A 56 -6.43 -16.76 -5.18
CA LEU A 56 -7.46 -16.40 -4.21
C LEU A 56 -8.60 -15.64 -4.89
N GLN A 57 -9.83 -16.15 -4.81
CA GLN A 57 -10.98 -15.58 -5.52
C GLN A 57 -11.41 -14.20 -5.00
N ASN A 58 -11.05 -13.84 -3.77
CA ASN A 58 -11.49 -12.65 -3.06
C ASN A 58 -10.32 -11.72 -2.69
N PHE A 59 -9.18 -11.82 -3.36
CA PHE A 59 -8.07 -10.89 -3.18
C PHE A 59 -7.52 -10.48 -4.56
N THR A 60 -7.55 -9.18 -4.84
CA THR A 60 -7.04 -8.59 -6.08
C THR A 60 -5.84 -7.69 -5.79
N ILE A 61 -4.80 -7.75 -6.63
CA ILE A 61 -3.68 -6.78 -6.65
C ILE A 61 -3.66 -6.08 -8.02
N ILE A 62 -3.57 -4.75 -8.03
CA ILE A 62 -3.34 -3.93 -9.23
C ILE A 62 -2.12 -3.02 -9.00
N GLN A 63 -1.37 -2.78 -10.08
CA GLN A 63 -0.13 -2.02 -10.06
C GLN A 63 -0.25 -0.71 -10.82
N PHE A 64 0.26 0.37 -10.21
CA PHE A 64 0.36 1.72 -10.79
C PHE A 64 1.80 2.22 -10.63
N GLY A 65 2.65 1.79 -11.56
CA GLY A 65 4.05 2.17 -11.61
C GLY A 65 4.74 1.52 -12.78
N ARG A 66 6.00 1.87 -13.00
CA ARG A 66 6.85 1.29 -14.04
C ARG A 66 7.85 0.30 -13.46
N ASP A 67 8.44 -0.53 -14.31
CA ASP A 67 9.53 -1.45 -13.95
C ASP A 67 10.88 -0.72 -13.96
N GLU A 68 10.92 0.50 -13.41
CA GLU A 68 12.09 1.37 -13.39
C GLU A 68 12.10 2.23 -12.12
N PHE A 69 13.26 2.79 -11.82
CA PHE A 69 13.47 3.56 -10.59
C PHE A 69 12.73 4.91 -10.57
N VAL A 70 12.07 5.12 -9.43
CA VAL A 70 11.52 6.33 -8.80
C VAL A 70 12.50 7.43 -8.37
N SER A 71 12.81 8.49 -9.15
CA SER A 71 13.61 9.60 -8.58
C SER A 71 12.76 10.53 -7.71
N LYS A 72 13.18 10.78 -6.46
CA LYS A 72 12.51 11.75 -5.57
C LYS A 72 12.72 13.20 -6.02
N GLU A 73 13.92 13.53 -6.46
CA GLU A 73 14.31 14.92 -6.79
C GLU A 73 13.82 15.35 -8.19
N ASN A 74 13.70 14.38 -9.10
CA ASN A 74 13.31 14.63 -10.48
C ASN A 74 12.48 13.44 -11.02
N PRO A 75 11.26 13.21 -10.50
CA PRO A 75 10.39 12.17 -11.01
C PRO A 75 10.01 12.45 -12.45
N GLN A 76 9.84 11.41 -13.26
CA GLN A 76 9.36 11.58 -14.63
C GLN A 76 7.86 11.85 -14.62
N GLN A 77 7.36 12.54 -15.65
CA GLN A 77 5.92 12.82 -15.76
C GLN A 77 5.08 11.53 -15.72
N ILE A 78 5.57 10.45 -16.33
CA ILE A 78 4.90 9.14 -16.29
C ILE A 78 4.76 8.58 -14.86
N ASP A 79 5.71 8.85 -13.96
CA ASP A 79 5.63 8.41 -12.57
C ASP A 79 4.53 9.16 -11.81
N VAL A 80 4.41 10.47 -12.08
CA VAL A 80 3.34 11.33 -11.54
C VAL A 80 1.98 10.89 -12.07
N ASP A 81 1.87 10.68 -13.38
CA ASP A 81 0.62 10.28 -14.04
C ASP A 81 0.12 8.93 -13.52
N LEU A 82 1.01 7.94 -13.39
CA LEU A 82 0.66 6.62 -12.86
C LEU A 82 0.25 6.69 -11.39
N ALA A 83 0.96 7.46 -10.56
CA ALA A 83 0.59 7.61 -9.15
C ALA A 83 -0.76 8.31 -8.98
N GLN A 84 -1.05 9.34 -9.78
CA GLN A 84 -2.35 10.02 -9.76
C GLN A 84 -3.49 9.12 -10.26
N GLN A 85 -3.25 8.33 -11.31
CA GLN A 85 -4.21 7.32 -11.77
C GLN A 85 -4.48 6.27 -10.68
N GLY A 86 -3.44 5.81 -9.98
CA GLY A 86 -3.57 4.88 -8.86
C GLY A 86 -4.39 5.46 -7.71
N LEU A 87 -4.21 6.75 -7.41
CA LEU A 87 -4.98 7.43 -6.36
C LEU A 87 -6.44 7.61 -6.76
N GLU A 88 -6.72 7.94 -8.02
CA GLU A 88 -8.09 8.05 -8.51
C GLU A 88 -8.79 6.68 -8.50
N HIS A 89 -8.11 5.63 -8.97
CA HIS A 89 -8.61 4.27 -8.89
C HIS A 89 -8.87 3.84 -7.44
N ALA A 90 -7.98 4.19 -6.50
CA ALA A 90 -8.19 3.95 -5.08
C ALA A 90 -9.45 4.61 -4.55
N ARG A 91 -9.69 5.89 -4.90
CA ARG A 91 -10.93 6.61 -4.53
C ARG A 91 -12.17 5.90 -5.05
N GLU A 92 -12.17 5.49 -6.31
CA GLU A 92 -13.30 4.79 -6.91
C GLU A 92 -13.60 3.47 -6.17
N ILE A 93 -12.58 2.65 -5.93
CA ILE A 93 -12.73 1.35 -5.25
C ILE A 93 -13.19 1.52 -3.80
N ILE A 94 -12.59 2.47 -3.07
CA ILE A 94 -12.94 2.75 -1.67
C ILE A 94 -14.36 3.28 -1.58
N LYS A 95 -14.75 4.23 -2.44
CA LYS A 95 -16.09 4.85 -2.45
C LYS A 95 -17.20 3.85 -2.79
N LYS A 96 -16.94 2.88 -3.67
CA LYS A 96 -17.90 1.82 -3.99
C LYS A 96 -18.24 0.95 -2.77
N GLY A 97 -17.31 0.82 -1.81
CA GLY A 97 -17.54 0.05 -0.58
C GLY A 97 -17.77 -1.46 -0.81
N GLU A 98 -17.34 -1.98 -1.97
CA GLU A 98 -17.51 -3.38 -2.35
C GLU A 98 -16.42 -4.30 -1.78
N HIS A 99 -15.35 -3.72 -1.25
CA HIS A 99 -14.22 -4.41 -0.63
C HIS A 99 -14.17 -4.06 0.86
N ASP A 100 -13.96 -5.07 1.69
CA ASP A 100 -13.90 -4.90 3.14
C ASP A 100 -12.53 -4.36 3.58
N LEU A 101 -11.45 -4.72 2.86
CA LEU A 101 -10.10 -4.27 3.12
C LEU A 101 -9.46 -3.73 1.84
N VAL A 102 -9.00 -2.48 1.88
CA VAL A 102 -8.22 -1.84 0.81
C VAL A 102 -6.80 -1.55 1.29
N ILE A 103 -5.80 -1.98 0.53
CA ILE A 103 -4.38 -1.78 0.83
C ILE A 103 -3.79 -0.86 -0.24
N LEU A 104 -3.23 0.27 0.18
CA LEU A 104 -2.50 1.23 -0.64
C LEU A 104 -1.01 1.07 -0.33
N ASP A 105 -0.36 0.22 -1.11
CA ASP A 105 1.04 -0.17 -0.90
C ASP A 105 1.99 0.85 -1.53
N GLU A 106 2.98 1.31 -0.78
CA GLU A 106 3.93 2.38 -1.12
C GLU A 106 3.31 3.77 -1.37
N ILE A 107 2.04 3.98 -1.00
CA ILE A 107 1.35 5.29 -1.10
C ILE A 107 2.06 6.38 -0.30
N ASN A 108 2.65 6.04 0.85
CA ASN A 108 3.37 7.00 1.69
C ASN A 108 4.58 7.57 0.95
N VAL A 109 5.28 6.72 0.19
CA VAL A 109 6.44 7.13 -0.62
C VAL A 109 5.98 7.97 -1.80
N ALA A 110 4.88 7.60 -2.46
CA ALA A 110 4.32 8.40 -3.56
C ALA A 110 3.94 9.82 -3.12
N ALA A 111 3.39 9.98 -1.91
CA ALA A 111 3.09 11.28 -1.33
C ALA A 111 4.37 12.06 -0.96
N ASP A 112 5.34 11.41 -0.29
CA ASP A 112 6.62 12.02 0.07
C ASP A 112 7.46 12.43 -1.16
N TYR A 113 7.29 11.74 -2.28
CA TYR A 113 7.95 12.07 -3.57
C TYR A 113 7.18 13.12 -4.36
N ASN A 114 6.10 13.69 -3.80
CA ASN A 114 5.22 14.66 -4.44
C ASN A 114 4.59 14.16 -5.75
N LEU A 115 4.46 12.83 -5.93
CA LEU A 115 3.76 12.26 -7.09
C LEU A 115 2.25 12.44 -6.96
N ILE A 116 1.76 12.47 -5.71
CA ILE A 116 0.38 12.78 -5.35
C ILE A 116 0.35 13.87 -4.27
N PRO A 117 -0.67 14.75 -4.24
CA PRO A 117 -0.80 15.73 -3.17
C PRO A 117 -1.17 15.06 -1.85
N LEU A 118 -0.50 15.43 -0.75
CA LEU A 118 -0.79 14.89 0.58
C LEU A 118 -2.25 15.16 1.01
N GLU A 119 -2.77 16.37 0.74
CA GLU A 119 -4.16 16.74 1.08
C GLU A 119 -5.19 15.82 0.42
N ASP A 120 -4.88 15.37 -0.79
CA ASP A 120 -5.71 14.47 -1.57
C ASP A 120 -5.76 13.06 -0.96
N LEU A 121 -4.70 12.64 -0.27
CA LEU A 121 -4.64 11.42 0.52
C LEU A 121 -5.34 11.58 1.87
N LEU A 122 -5.14 12.70 2.58
CA LEU A 122 -5.87 13.00 3.82
C LEU A 122 -7.39 13.09 3.59
N ARG A 123 -7.82 13.64 2.44
CA ARG A 123 -9.22 13.61 2.02
C ARG A 123 -9.74 12.18 1.86
N LEU A 124 -8.97 11.29 1.24
CA LEU A 124 -9.36 9.89 1.07
C LEU A 124 -9.61 9.19 2.41
N LEU A 125 -8.78 9.42 3.43
CA LEU A 125 -8.96 8.86 4.77
C LEU A 125 -10.28 9.32 5.41
N ARG A 126 -10.60 10.61 5.27
CA ARG A 126 -11.83 11.22 5.82
C ARG A 126 -13.10 10.76 5.09
N GLU A 127 -13.00 10.49 3.79
CA GLU A 127 -14.14 10.13 2.95
C GLU A 127 -14.37 8.62 2.82
N LYS A 128 -13.47 7.78 3.36
CA LYS A 128 -13.63 6.33 3.29
C LYS A 128 -14.95 5.89 3.94
N PRO A 129 -15.69 4.92 3.37
CA PRO A 129 -16.88 4.39 4.03
C PRO A 129 -16.56 3.77 5.39
N GLU A 130 -17.52 3.84 6.32
CA GLU A 130 -17.35 3.41 7.71
C GLU A 130 -16.87 1.96 7.84
N LYS A 131 -17.27 1.08 6.92
CA LYS A 131 -17.00 -0.36 6.95
C LYS A 131 -15.79 -0.81 6.14
N VAL A 132 -15.08 0.12 5.49
CA VAL A 132 -13.87 -0.19 4.72
C VAL A 132 -12.65 -0.04 5.62
N GLU A 133 -11.91 -1.13 5.83
CA GLU A 133 -10.60 -1.13 6.45
C GLU A 133 -9.57 -0.62 5.42
N LEU A 134 -8.69 0.29 5.82
CA LEU A 134 -7.73 0.93 4.93
C LEU A 134 -6.31 0.79 5.47
N VAL A 135 -5.39 0.25 4.67
CA VAL A 135 -3.98 0.10 5.04
C VAL A 135 -3.13 0.93 4.10
N LEU A 136 -2.27 1.79 4.65
CA LEU A 136 -1.26 2.55 3.92
C LEU A 136 0.11 2.01 4.27
N THR A 137 0.93 1.71 3.26
CA THR A 137 2.31 1.29 3.47
C THR A 137 3.30 2.25 2.82
N GLY A 138 4.55 2.11 3.23
CA GLY A 138 5.69 2.81 2.65
C GLY A 138 6.44 3.60 3.70
N ARG A 139 7.67 3.97 3.35
CA ARG A 139 8.49 4.85 4.20
C ARG A 139 7.86 6.26 4.24
N TYR A 140 8.33 7.08 5.18
CA TYR A 140 8.05 8.53 5.20
C TYR A 140 6.56 8.90 5.33
N ALA A 141 5.77 8.10 6.05
CA ALA A 141 4.41 8.52 6.41
C ALA A 141 4.43 9.91 7.06
N SER A 142 3.61 10.82 6.56
CA SER A 142 3.59 12.20 7.06
C SER A 142 3.04 12.28 8.49
N PRO A 143 3.42 13.28 9.30
CA PRO A 143 2.87 13.46 10.64
C PRO A 143 1.35 13.57 10.67
N GLU A 144 0.74 14.16 9.63
CA GLU A 144 -0.70 14.26 9.45
C GLU A 144 -1.34 12.89 9.25
N LEU A 145 -0.76 12.02 8.41
CA LEU A 145 -1.23 10.64 8.24
C LEU A 145 -1.12 9.84 9.54
N VAL A 146 -0.02 10.00 10.27
CA VAL A 146 0.20 9.33 11.56
C VAL A 146 -0.85 9.77 12.58
N LYS A 147 -1.21 11.06 12.58
CA LYS A 147 -2.22 11.62 13.49
C LYS A 147 -3.63 11.13 13.17
N ASP A 148 -3.97 11.01 11.89
CA ASP A 148 -5.32 10.66 11.44
C ASP A 148 -5.55 9.13 11.34
N ALA A 149 -4.50 8.32 11.45
CA ALA A 149 -4.60 6.87 11.47
C ALA A 149 -5.01 6.32 12.85
N ASP A 150 -5.80 5.24 12.84
CA ASP A 150 -6.22 4.53 14.05
C ASP A 150 -5.12 3.60 14.59
N LEU A 151 -4.28 3.08 13.70
CA LEU A 151 -3.14 2.23 14.04
C LEU A 151 -1.91 2.65 13.23
N VAL A 152 -0.79 2.85 13.91
CA VAL A 152 0.50 3.12 13.29
C VAL A 152 1.52 2.11 13.80
N THR A 153 2.20 1.43 12.88
CA THR A 153 3.34 0.56 13.19
C THR A 153 4.57 1.05 12.43
N GLU A 154 5.62 1.36 13.19
CA GLU A 154 6.92 1.68 12.64
C GLU A 154 7.82 0.43 12.65
N MET A 155 8.29 0.05 11.47
CA MET A 155 9.28 -1.00 11.30
C MET A 155 10.67 -0.40 11.34
N LEU A 156 11.36 -0.58 12.46
CA LEU A 156 12.74 -0.15 12.63
C LEU A 156 13.70 -1.17 12.01
N GLU A 157 14.70 -0.69 11.27
CA GLU A 157 15.78 -1.53 10.76
C GLU A 157 16.81 -1.76 11.86
N ILE A 158 16.66 -2.83 12.63
CA ILE A 158 17.65 -3.23 13.64
C ILE A 158 18.87 -3.89 12.98
N LYS A 159 18.63 -4.71 11.95
CA LYS A 159 19.64 -5.32 11.08
C LYS A 159 19.01 -5.71 9.75
N HIS A 160 19.79 -5.72 8.68
CA HIS A 160 19.32 -6.17 7.37
C HIS A 160 20.45 -6.90 6.61
N PRO A 161 20.22 -8.05 5.95
CA PRO A 161 21.27 -8.75 5.19
C PRO A 161 21.97 -7.91 4.12
N TYR A 162 21.29 -6.88 3.60
CA TYR A 162 21.90 -5.91 2.68
C TYR A 162 23.10 -5.16 3.29
N GLN A 163 23.17 -5.03 4.62
CA GLN A 163 24.33 -4.45 5.32
C GLN A 163 25.58 -5.33 5.21
N GLU A 164 25.40 -6.60 4.81
CA GLU A 164 26.46 -7.57 4.51
C GLU A 164 26.49 -7.91 3.00
N ASP A 165 26.10 -6.94 2.15
CA ASP A 165 26.10 -7.03 0.68
C ASP A 165 25.24 -8.15 0.08
N VAL A 166 24.30 -8.71 0.87
CA VAL A 166 23.34 -9.70 0.37
C VAL A 166 22.27 -9.00 -0.48
N LEU A 167 22.25 -9.30 -1.78
CA LEU A 167 21.25 -8.79 -2.73
C LEU A 167 19.87 -9.41 -2.51
N ALA A 168 18.85 -8.78 -3.10
CA ALA A 168 17.46 -9.22 -3.03
C ALA A 168 17.25 -10.62 -3.61
N ARG A 169 16.45 -11.45 -2.94
CA ARG A 169 16.19 -12.86 -3.30
C ARG A 169 14.71 -13.09 -3.60
N LYS A 170 14.45 -13.82 -4.69
CA LYS A 170 13.10 -14.23 -5.08
C LYS A 170 12.44 -15.07 -3.98
N GLY A 171 11.18 -14.77 -3.66
CA GLY A 171 10.39 -15.41 -2.62
C GLY A 171 10.65 -14.89 -1.20
N ILE A 172 11.62 -13.99 -1.01
CA ILE A 172 11.98 -13.42 0.30
C ILE A 172 11.88 -11.90 0.29
N ASP A 173 12.45 -11.28 -0.75
CA ASP A 173 12.55 -9.83 -0.91
C ASP A 173 11.67 -9.31 -2.08
N TYR A 174 11.33 -10.18 -3.04
CA TYR A 174 10.41 -9.93 -4.16
C TYR A 174 9.82 -11.23 -4.73
#